data_AF-A0A3A4RV56-F1
#
_entry.id   AF-A0A3A4RV56-F1
#
_cell.length_a   1.000
_cell.length_b   1.000
_cell.length_c   1.000
_cell.angle_alpha   90.00
_cell.angle_beta   90.00
_cell.angle_gamma   90.00
#
_symmetry.space_group_name_H-M   'P 1'
#
loop_
_entity.id
_entity.type
_entity.pdbx_description
1 polymer ?
#
loop_
_entity_poly.entity_id
_entity_poly.type
_entity_poly.pdbx_seq_one_letter_code
_entity_poly.pdbx_strand_id
1 'polypeptide(L)'
;MKIICIAIGVLAFNFSVICQADNSKQTGGSSPNTTYEVDHIRNVNTSGGSIRVVGHIVIPLGRTEQEVHATLKKAAIEIGTREHAKATQIRGYRPQDKERTGVFTVGQAHYAPNGRWEDADTNAPMIVKVELSKDSIYFQKTEPAKTGKGFLLKDPKGRPIDISRYRDRWGDNDIIAKLPSGTPVFVIERHETTIAPAMLLIRVRVRDEKKNLEGWVFGEDVVPKKVTK
;
A
#
# COMPACT_ATOMS: atom_id res chain seq x y z
N MET A 1 6.00 -80.02 -23.30
CA MET A 1 7.38 -79.81 -23.85
C MET A 1 7.86 -78.45 -23.38
N LYS A 2 9.18 -78.31 -23.24
CA LYS A 2 9.95 -77.35 -22.44
C LYS A 2 9.62 -75.85 -22.60
N ILE A 3 9.68 -75.17 -21.45
CA ILE A 3 10.08 -73.79 -21.11
C ILE A 3 10.72 -72.97 -22.25
N ILE A 4 10.34 -71.69 -22.36
CA ILE A 4 11.25 -70.52 -22.37
C ILE A 4 10.48 -69.28 -21.89
N CYS A 5 10.88 -68.77 -20.72
CA CYS A 5 10.65 -67.39 -20.29
C CYS A 5 11.65 -66.49 -21.02
N ILE A 6 11.21 -65.35 -21.56
CA ILE A 6 12.10 -64.22 -21.82
C ILE A 6 11.45 -62.97 -21.23
N ALA A 7 12.05 -62.51 -20.13
CA ALA A 7 11.83 -61.19 -19.58
C ALA A 7 12.45 -60.16 -20.51
N ILE A 8 11.67 -59.16 -20.93
CA ILE A 8 12.20 -57.93 -21.53
C ILE A 8 12.00 -56.83 -20.51
N GLY A 9 13.03 -56.62 -19.70
CA GLY A 9 13.24 -55.35 -19.02
C GLY A 9 14.22 -54.49 -19.81
N VAL A 10 14.26 -53.22 -19.43
CA VAL A 10 15.34 -52.24 -19.69
C VAL A 10 15.14 -51.38 -20.95
N LEU A 11 14.78 -50.09 -20.77
CA LEU A 11 15.69 -48.92 -20.70
C LEU A 11 14.88 -47.64 -20.95
N ALA A 12 14.59 -46.88 -19.89
CA ALA A 12 14.10 -45.51 -20.03
C ALA A 12 15.28 -44.63 -20.46
N PHE A 13 15.28 -44.19 -21.72
CA PHE A 13 16.22 -43.19 -22.22
C PHE A 13 15.82 -41.81 -21.72
N ASN A 14 16.58 -41.30 -20.75
CA ASN A 14 16.62 -39.88 -20.42
C ASN A 14 17.34 -39.14 -21.56
N PHE A 15 16.60 -38.39 -22.38
CA PHE A 15 17.18 -37.35 -23.22
C PHE A 15 17.14 -36.01 -22.46
N SER A 16 18.20 -35.75 -21.70
CA SER A 16 18.54 -34.39 -21.29
C SER A 16 19.21 -33.71 -22.47
N VAL A 17 18.48 -32.84 -23.17
CA VAL A 17 19.09 -31.91 -24.12
C VAL A 17 19.83 -30.85 -23.31
N ILE A 18 21.14 -30.99 -23.23
CA ILE A 18 22.06 -29.95 -22.79
C ILE A 18 22.29 -29.03 -23.99
N CYS A 19 21.63 -27.88 -24.00
CA CYS A 19 22.10 -26.71 -24.74
C CYS A 19 22.75 -25.76 -23.73
N GLN A 20 24.08 -25.79 -23.66
CA GLN A 20 24.85 -24.64 -23.20
C GLN A 20 25.26 -23.83 -24.43
N ALA A 21 24.85 -22.56 -24.48
CA ALA A 21 25.65 -21.50 -25.07
C ALA A 21 25.24 -20.14 -24.50
N ASP A 22 26.27 -19.39 -24.15
CA ASP A 22 26.36 -17.94 -23.99
C ASP A 22 25.80 -17.27 -22.73
N ASN A 23 26.66 -17.36 -21.71
CA ASN A 23 27.14 -16.26 -20.86
C ASN A 23 26.88 -14.84 -21.45
N SER A 24 25.72 -14.28 -21.15
CA SER A 24 25.58 -12.84 -20.97
C SER A 24 25.26 -12.58 -19.50
N LYS A 25 25.97 -11.63 -18.89
CA LYS A 25 25.75 -11.20 -17.51
C LYS A 25 24.31 -10.75 -17.33
N GLN A 26 23.44 -11.67 -16.91
CA GLN A 26 22.11 -11.35 -16.44
C GLN A 26 22.27 -10.82 -15.01
N THR A 27 22.29 -9.49 -14.89
CA THR A 27 22.07 -8.82 -13.61
C THR A 27 20.78 -9.37 -13.02
N GLY A 28 20.88 -10.03 -11.86
CA GLY A 28 19.76 -10.66 -11.17
C GLY A 28 18.70 -9.63 -10.80
N GLY A 29 17.76 -9.39 -11.71
CA GLY A 29 16.51 -8.71 -11.41
C GLY A 29 15.61 -9.70 -10.68
N SER A 30 15.51 -9.54 -9.36
CA SER A 30 14.47 -10.22 -8.60
C SER A 30 13.12 -9.95 -9.26
N SER A 31 12.35 -11.00 -9.55
CA SER A 31 10.96 -10.85 -10.03
C SER A 31 10.20 -9.93 -9.05
N PRO A 32 9.43 -8.95 -9.54
CA PRO A 32 8.73 -8.01 -8.67
C PRO A 32 7.80 -8.78 -7.74
N ASN A 33 7.81 -8.43 -6.45
CA ASN A 33 6.94 -9.07 -5.49
C ASN A 33 5.50 -8.62 -5.74
N THR A 34 4.65 -9.56 -6.17
CA THR A 34 3.27 -9.31 -6.61
C THR A 34 2.23 -9.86 -5.64
N THR A 35 2.59 -10.05 -4.36
CA THR A 35 1.65 -10.54 -3.35
C THR A 35 0.62 -9.48 -3.00
N TYR A 36 -0.65 -9.85 -3.00
CA TYR A 36 -1.79 -9.06 -2.56
C TYR A 36 -2.80 -9.94 -1.82
N GLU A 37 -3.66 -9.31 -1.02
CA GLU A 37 -4.82 -9.95 -0.40
C GLU A 37 -6.09 -9.47 -1.09
N VAL A 38 -7.04 -10.37 -1.35
CA VAL A 38 -8.36 -10.00 -1.88
C VAL A 38 -9.26 -9.67 -0.70
N ASP A 39 -9.76 -8.44 -0.66
CA ASP A 39 -10.72 -7.98 0.35
C ASP A 39 -12.14 -8.43 -0.02
N HIS A 40 -12.62 -8.01 -1.18
CA HIS A 40 -13.90 -8.47 -1.72
C HIS A 40 -13.95 -8.34 -3.23
N ILE A 41 -14.82 -9.14 -3.85
CA ILE A 41 -15.12 -9.09 -5.28
C ILE A 41 -16.62 -9.01 -5.45
N ARG A 42 -17.05 -8.07 -6.29
CA ARG A 42 -18.45 -7.82 -6.58
C ARG A 42 -18.69 -7.98 -8.07
N ASN A 43 -19.65 -8.84 -8.41
CA ASN A 43 -20.27 -8.84 -9.73
C ASN A 43 -21.18 -7.60 -9.85
N VAL A 44 -20.98 -6.82 -10.91
CA VAL A 44 -21.70 -5.56 -11.17
C VAL A 44 -22.44 -5.59 -12.51
N ASN A 45 -22.82 -6.78 -12.97
CA ASN A 45 -23.59 -6.95 -14.19
C ASN A 45 -24.86 -6.11 -14.16
N THR A 46 -25.10 -5.34 -15.21
CA THR A 46 -26.43 -4.84 -15.54
C THR A 46 -27.22 -5.96 -16.22
N SER A 47 -28.52 -6.06 -15.90
CA SER A 47 -29.38 -7.15 -16.35
C SER A 47 -29.26 -7.41 -17.86
N GLY A 48 -28.87 -8.62 -18.25
CA GLY A 48 -28.70 -9.05 -19.65
C GLY A 48 -27.33 -8.73 -20.29
N GLY A 49 -26.39 -8.12 -19.56
CA GLY A 49 -25.06 -7.74 -20.07
C GLY A 49 -23.95 -8.75 -19.76
N SER A 50 -22.77 -8.52 -20.35
CA SER A 50 -21.55 -9.29 -20.07
C SER A 50 -21.16 -9.27 -18.59
N ILE A 51 -20.45 -10.32 -18.15
CA ILE A 51 -19.93 -10.40 -16.78
C ILE A 51 -18.88 -9.31 -16.55
N ARG A 52 -19.11 -8.44 -15.56
CA ARG A 52 -18.24 -7.36 -15.12
C ARG A 52 -18.01 -7.48 -13.62
N VAL A 53 -16.75 -7.40 -13.20
CA VAL A 53 -16.38 -7.55 -11.78
C VAL A 53 -15.53 -6.40 -11.28
N VAL A 54 -15.82 -5.96 -10.06
CA VAL A 54 -14.99 -5.02 -9.31
C VAL A 54 -14.36 -5.76 -8.14
N GLY A 55 -13.04 -5.81 -8.11
CA GLY A 55 -12.25 -6.44 -7.05
C GLY A 55 -11.50 -5.42 -6.23
N HIS A 56 -11.53 -5.57 -4.92
CA HIS A 56 -10.81 -4.74 -3.97
C HIS A 56 -9.67 -5.56 -3.39
N ILE A 57 -8.45 -5.04 -3.45
CA ILE A 57 -7.25 -5.73 -2.97
C ILE A 57 -6.48 -4.86 -1.98
N VAL A 58 -5.80 -5.52 -1.05
CA VAL A 58 -4.84 -4.89 -0.13
C VAL A 58 -3.43 -5.14 -0.67
N ILE A 59 -2.68 -4.05 -0.84
CA ILE A 59 -1.28 -4.10 -1.26
C ILE A 59 -0.40 -3.81 -0.05
N PRO A 60 0.47 -4.75 0.39
CA PRO A 60 1.36 -4.54 1.53
C PRO A 60 2.17 -3.25 1.41
N LEU A 61 2.56 -2.64 2.53
CA LEU A 61 3.43 -1.45 2.49
C LEU A 61 4.83 -1.74 1.93
N GLY A 62 5.50 -0.67 1.51
CA GLY A 62 6.91 -0.72 1.12
C GLY A 62 7.17 -1.25 -0.28
N ARG A 63 6.12 -1.39 -1.11
CA ARG A 63 6.29 -1.74 -2.53
C ARG A 63 6.70 -0.52 -3.33
N THR A 64 7.57 -0.75 -4.29
CA THR A 64 7.90 0.22 -5.33
C THR A 64 6.72 0.43 -6.27
N GLU A 65 6.70 1.55 -7.00
CA GLU A 65 5.69 1.80 -8.05
C GLU A 65 5.63 0.67 -9.08
N GLN A 66 6.78 0.11 -9.46
CA GLN A 66 6.87 -1.00 -10.40
C GLN A 66 6.23 -2.28 -9.84
N GLU A 67 6.46 -2.60 -8.57
CA GLU A 67 5.84 -3.74 -7.90
C GLU A 67 4.33 -3.55 -7.75
N VAL A 68 3.87 -2.37 -7.37
CA VAL A 68 2.44 -2.06 -7.29
C VAL A 68 1.79 -2.20 -8.66
N HIS A 69 2.40 -1.65 -9.70
CA HIS A 69 1.90 -1.74 -11.06
C HIS A 69 1.79 -3.21 -11.51
N ALA A 70 2.83 -4.00 -11.27
CA ALA A 70 2.82 -5.43 -11.56
C ALA A 70 1.75 -6.19 -10.75
N THR A 71 1.56 -5.84 -9.48
CA THR A 71 0.56 -6.43 -8.58
C THR A 71 -0.85 -6.17 -9.08
N LEU A 72 -1.19 -4.90 -9.38
CA LEU A 72 -2.50 -4.51 -9.91
C LEU A 72 -2.78 -5.19 -11.25
N LYS A 73 -1.78 -5.24 -12.14
CA LYS A 73 -1.89 -5.93 -13.42
C LYS A 73 -2.18 -7.41 -13.25
N LYS A 74 -1.42 -8.08 -12.39
CA LYS A 74 -1.59 -9.50 -12.09
C LYS A 74 -2.98 -9.79 -11.50
N ALA A 75 -3.39 -9.02 -10.49
CA ALA A 75 -4.69 -9.17 -9.85
C ALA A 75 -5.86 -9.01 -10.84
N ALA A 76 -5.77 -8.03 -11.76
CA ALA A 76 -6.83 -7.80 -12.74
C ALA A 76 -7.00 -8.97 -13.72
N ILE A 77 -5.89 -9.58 -14.15
CA ILE A 77 -5.91 -10.77 -15.02
C ILE A 77 -6.39 -12.00 -14.25
N GLU A 78 -5.85 -12.25 -13.06
CA GLU A 78 -6.18 -13.44 -12.26
C GLU A 78 -7.66 -13.45 -11.87
N ILE A 79 -8.16 -12.34 -11.32
CA ILE A 79 -9.57 -12.22 -10.93
C ILE A 79 -10.46 -12.26 -12.18
N GLY A 80 -10.13 -11.52 -13.24
CA GLY A 80 -10.96 -11.52 -14.45
C GLY A 80 -11.07 -12.88 -15.11
N THR A 81 -9.97 -13.63 -15.13
CA THR A 81 -9.95 -15.01 -15.66
C THR A 81 -10.77 -15.95 -14.78
N ARG A 82 -10.59 -15.88 -13.46
CA ARG A 82 -11.30 -16.73 -12.49
C ARG A 82 -12.81 -16.50 -12.50
N GLU A 83 -13.25 -15.25 -12.61
CA GLU A 83 -14.66 -14.89 -12.62
C GLU A 83 -15.29 -14.95 -14.03
N HIS A 84 -14.51 -15.35 -15.06
CA HIS A 84 -14.91 -15.33 -16.46
C HIS A 84 -15.47 -13.96 -16.91
N ALA A 85 -14.91 -12.89 -16.37
CA ALA A 85 -15.39 -11.54 -16.60
C ALA A 85 -14.87 -10.99 -17.95
N LYS A 86 -15.75 -10.30 -18.67
CA LYS A 86 -15.41 -9.54 -19.88
C LYS A 86 -14.82 -8.17 -19.57
N ALA A 87 -15.03 -7.66 -18.36
CA ALA A 87 -14.28 -6.51 -17.84
C ALA A 87 -14.05 -6.67 -16.34
N THR A 88 -12.83 -6.37 -15.90
CA THR A 88 -12.40 -6.42 -14.50
C THR A 88 -11.79 -5.08 -14.08
N GLN A 89 -12.26 -4.52 -12.97
CA GLN A 89 -11.70 -3.34 -12.32
C GLN A 89 -11.15 -3.76 -10.98
N ILE A 90 -9.85 -3.53 -10.77
CA ILE A 90 -9.21 -3.73 -9.47
C ILE A 90 -8.97 -2.38 -8.84
N ARG A 91 -9.34 -2.25 -7.56
CA ARG A 91 -9.03 -1.11 -6.71
C ARG A 91 -8.06 -1.55 -5.62
N GLY A 92 -6.87 -0.94 -5.60
CA GLY A 92 -5.82 -1.20 -4.63
C GLY A 92 -5.91 -0.26 -3.43
N TYR A 93 -5.89 -0.86 -2.25
CA TYR A 93 -5.93 -0.18 -0.96
C TYR A 93 -4.71 -0.52 -0.12
N ARG A 94 -4.45 0.31 0.88
CA ARG A 94 -3.40 0.09 1.88
C ARG A 94 -3.93 -0.79 3.00
N PRO A 95 -3.05 -1.48 3.74
CA PRO A 95 -3.45 -2.23 4.92
C PRO A 95 -4.14 -1.34 5.98
N GLN A 96 -3.77 -0.06 6.04
CA GLN A 96 -4.31 0.91 7.01
C GLN A 96 -5.68 1.48 6.63
N ASP A 97 -6.16 1.29 5.41
CA ASP A 97 -7.46 1.81 5.01
C ASP A 97 -8.57 0.98 5.68
N LYS A 98 -9.27 1.61 6.63
CA LYS A 98 -10.36 0.97 7.40
C LYS A 98 -11.62 0.78 6.58
N GLU A 99 -11.93 1.74 5.71
CA GLU A 99 -13.07 1.69 4.80
C GLU A 99 -12.57 1.58 3.36
N ARG A 100 -12.83 0.42 2.73
CA ARG A 100 -12.36 0.10 1.38
C ARG A 100 -13.54 0.05 0.41
N THR A 101 -14.46 1.00 0.50
CA THR A 101 -15.71 1.02 -0.29
C THR A 101 -15.71 2.12 -1.36
N GLY A 102 -14.77 3.06 -1.28
CA GLY A 102 -14.70 4.25 -2.14
C GLY A 102 -13.68 4.15 -3.28
N VAL A 103 -13.12 5.31 -3.65
CA VAL A 103 -12.00 5.42 -4.61
C VAL A 103 -10.78 4.66 -4.06
N PHE A 104 -10.00 4.06 -4.95
CA PHE A 104 -8.74 3.39 -4.59
C PHE A 104 -7.76 4.38 -3.93
N THR A 105 -6.87 3.88 -3.06
CA THR A 105 -5.86 4.72 -2.38
C THR A 105 -4.45 4.48 -2.88
N VAL A 106 -4.17 3.32 -3.48
CA VAL A 106 -2.84 2.97 -4.00
C VAL A 106 -2.82 3.09 -5.52
N GLY A 107 -3.78 2.47 -6.18
CA GLY A 107 -3.94 2.48 -7.64
C GLY A 107 -5.13 1.66 -8.08
N GLN A 108 -5.42 1.66 -9.37
CA GLN A 108 -6.43 0.80 -9.98
C GLN A 108 -5.91 0.16 -11.27
N ALA A 109 -6.57 -0.91 -11.69
CA ALA A 109 -6.35 -1.52 -12.99
C ALA A 109 -7.66 -1.91 -13.67
N HIS A 110 -7.71 -1.75 -14.99
CA HIS A 110 -8.78 -2.23 -15.84
C HIS A 110 -8.25 -3.31 -16.77
N TYR A 111 -8.81 -4.51 -16.68
CA TYR A 111 -8.60 -5.59 -17.64
C TYR A 111 -9.88 -5.79 -18.44
N ALA A 112 -9.89 -5.24 -19.66
CA ALA A 112 -11.08 -5.18 -20.52
C ALA A 112 -10.65 -4.97 -21.99
N PRO A 113 -11.56 -5.13 -22.98
CA PRO A 113 -11.26 -4.84 -24.37
C PRO A 113 -10.79 -3.38 -24.54
N ASN A 114 -9.74 -3.16 -25.33
CA ASN A 114 -9.05 -1.86 -25.47
C ASN A 114 -8.57 -1.22 -24.14
N GLY A 115 -8.59 -1.97 -23.04
CA GLY A 115 -8.30 -1.50 -21.69
C GLY A 115 -9.33 -0.50 -21.17
N ARG A 116 -10.57 -0.58 -21.65
CA ARG A 116 -11.68 0.31 -21.28
C ARG A 116 -12.82 -0.50 -20.69
N TRP A 117 -13.27 -0.12 -19.51
CA TRP A 117 -14.29 -0.87 -18.77
C TRP A 117 -15.64 -0.91 -19.52
N GLU A 118 -15.96 0.17 -20.21
CA GLU A 118 -17.15 0.35 -21.03
C GLU A 118 -17.18 -0.56 -22.26
N ASP A 119 -16.02 -1.02 -22.74
CA ASP A 119 -15.88 -1.85 -23.94
C ASP A 119 -16.11 -3.36 -23.68
N ALA A 120 -16.63 -3.75 -22.52
CA ALA A 120 -16.77 -5.15 -22.11
C ALA A 120 -17.48 -6.05 -23.14
N ASP A 121 -18.41 -5.49 -23.91
CA ASP A 121 -19.22 -6.22 -24.89
C ASP A 121 -18.62 -6.20 -26.32
N THR A 122 -17.41 -5.65 -26.48
CA THR A 122 -16.71 -5.59 -27.78
C THR A 122 -15.81 -6.80 -28.00
N ASN A 123 -15.55 -7.14 -29.27
CA ASN A 123 -14.64 -8.23 -29.64
C ASN A 123 -13.16 -7.78 -29.77
N ALA A 124 -12.77 -6.72 -29.06
CA ALA A 124 -11.41 -6.21 -29.12
C ALA A 124 -10.46 -6.98 -28.16
N PRO A 125 -9.14 -6.92 -28.39
CA PRO A 125 -8.17 -7.56 -27.50
C PRO A 125 -8.28 -7.04 -26.07
N MET A 126 -8.19 -7.96 -25.10
CA MET A 126 -8.13 -7.62 -23.69
C MET A 126 -6.80 -6.96 -23.36
N ILE A 127 -6.83 -5.75 -22.83
CA ILE A 127 -5.65 -4.97 -22.45
C ILE A 127 -5.79 -4.62 -20.96
N VAL A 128 -4.66 -4.63 -20.25
CA VAL A 128 -4.59 -4.10 -18.89
C VAL A 128 -4.10 -2.66 -18.91
N LYS A 129 -4.89 -1.73 -18.38
CA LYS A 129 -4.44 -0.37 -18.04
C LYS A 129 -4.33 -0.25 -16.54
N VAL A 130 -3.22 0.30 -16.06
CA VAL A 130 -2.97 0.54 -14.64
C VAL A 130 -2.82 2.03 -14.43
N GLU A 131 -3.42 2.53 -13.37
CA GLU A 131 -3.30 3.91 -12.90
C GLU A 131 -2.89 3.90 -11.43
N LEU A 132 -1.75 4.52 -11.12
CA LEU A 132 -1.31 4.69 -9.74
C LEU A 132 -1.86 6.01 -9.18
N SER A 133 -2.19 6.02 -7.89
CA SER A 133 -2.58 7.24 -7.19
C SER A 133 -1.31 8.07 -6.93
N LYS A 134 -1.06 9.07 -7.77
CA LYS A 134 0.15 9.91 -7.72
C LYS A 134 0.29 10.70 -6.42
N ASP A 135 -0.84 11.10 -5.84
CA ASP A 135 -0.89 11.85 -4.58
C ASP A 135 -1.03 10.96 -3.35
N SER A 136 -0.92 9.64 -3.53
CA SER A 136 -1.06 8.69 -2.43
C SER A 136 0.10 8.79 -1.45
N ILE A 137 -0.25 8.86 -0.17
CA ILE A 137 0.71 8.68 0.93
C ILE A 137 1.35 7.29 0.94
N TYR A 138 0.90 6.35 0.11
CA TYR A 138 1.52 5.04 -0.08
C TYR A 138 2.96 5.11 -0.59
N PHE A 139 3.24 6.00 -1.55
CA PHE A 139 4.55 6.13 -2.17
C PHE A 139 5.44 7.18 -1.48
N GLN A 140 4.90 7.90 -0.50
CA GLN A 140 5.68 8.86 0.26
C GLN A 140 6.66 8.10 1.15
N LYS A 141 7.93 8.50 1.09
CA LYS A 141 8.95 7.99 2.02
C LYS A 141 8.51 8.34 3.44
N THR A 142 8.16 7.34 4.23
CA THR A 142 8.00 7.49 5.67
C THR A 142 9.39 7.72 6.25
N GLU A 143 9.73 8.96 6.59
CA GLU A 143 10.94 9.19 7.38
C GLU A 143 10.76 8.52 8.75
N PRO A 144 11.77 7.78 9.25
CA PRO A 144 11.69 7.22 10.58
C PRO A 144 11.43 8.34 11.59
N ALA A 145 10.43 8.14 12.44
CA ALA A 145 10.06 9.11 13.47
C ALA A 145 11.27 9.41 14.36
N LYS A 146 11.84 10.61 14.23
CA LYS A 146 12.90 11.06 15.13
C LYS A 146 12.29 11.31 16.51
N THR A 147 12.72 10.54 17.49
CA THR A 147 12.38 10.71 18.91
C THR A 147 13.57 11.31 19.67
N GLY A 148 13.33 11.76 20.90
CA GLY A 148 14.35 12.30 21.79
C GLY A 148 14.38 13.82 21.88
N LYS A 149 15.56 14.36 22.20
CA LYS A 149 15.78 15.80 22.43
C LYS A 149 15.87 16.58 21.11
N GLY A 150 15.75 17.90 21.23
CA GLY A 150 16.02 18.81 20.10
C GLY A 150 14.78 19.16 19.29
N PHE A 151 13.61 19.21 19.93
CA PHE A 151 12.37 19.66 19.33
C PHE A 151 11.80 20.86 20.08
N LEU A 152 10.99 21.65 19.40
CA LEU A 152 10.24 22.78 19.94
C LEU A 152 8.78 22.66 19.52
N LEU A 153 7.87 23.09 20.38
CA LEU A 153 6.49 23.35 19.99
C LEU A 153 6.42 24.63 19.15
N LYS A 154 5.64 24.64 18.07
CA LYS A 154 5.51 25.80 17.18
C LYS A 154 4.12 25.90 16.55
N ASP A 155 3.38 26.93 16.94
CA ASP A 155 2.21 27.38 16.18
C ASP A 155 2.65 28.49 15.18
N PRO A 156 2.19 28.46 13.91
CA PRO A 156 2.55 29.47 12.90
C PRO A 156 2.17 30.91 13.27
N LYS A 157 1.13 31.09 14.10
CA LYS A 157 0.64 32.39 14.57
C LYS A 157 1.16 32.73 15.98
N GLY A 158 2.06 31.92 16.53
CA GLY A 158 2.63 32.12 17.86
C GLY A 158 1.66 31.82 19.02
N ARG A 159 0.52 31.19 18.75
CA ARG A 159 -0.46 30.85 19.80
C ARG A 159 0.07 29.75 20.72
N PRO A 160 -0.46 29.63 21.95
CA PRO A 160 -0.21 28.45 22.77
C PRO A 160 -0.68 27.17 22.08
N ILE A 161 0.10 26.10 22.23
CA ILE A 161 -0.20 24.76 21.74
C ILE A 161 -0.90 24.01 22.85
N ASP A 162 -2.07 23.47 22.54
CA ASP A 162 -2.85 22.66 23.47
C ASP A 162 -2.21 21.27 23.61
N ILE A 163 -2.06 20.83 24.85
CA ILE A 163 -1.52 19.51 25.20
C ILE A 163 -2.66 18.64 25.69
N SER A 164 -3.00 17.59 24.93
CA SER A 164 -4.05 16.66 25.32
C SER A 164 -3.53 15.52 26.18
N ARG A 165 -4.35 15.06 27.13
CA ARG A 165 -4.12 13.81 27.87
C ARG A 165 -4.16 12.58 26.96
N TYR A 166 -5.00 12.61 25.93
CA TYR A 166 -5.28 11.46 25.07
C TYR A 166 -4.95 11.77 23.61
N ARG A 167 -4.40 10.79 22.91
CA ARG A 167 -3.99 10.91 21.50
C ARG A 167 -5.11 11.42 20.58
N ASP A 168 -6.29 10.82 20.73
CA ASP A 168 -7.41 10.98 19.79
C ASP A 168 -8.57 11.80 20.37
N ARG A 169 -8.39 12.47 21.52
CA ARG A 169 -9.41 13.33 22.13
C ARG A 169 -8.87 14.73 22.37
N TRP A 170 -9.64 15.73 21.96
CA TRP A 170 -9.23 17.13 21.91
C TRP A 170 -10.31 18.07 22.45
N GLY A 171 -11.25 17.56 23.24
CA GLY A 171 -12.21 18.42 23.93
C GLY A 171 -11.53 19.23 25.03
N ASP A 172 -12.14 20.34 25.44
CA ASP A 172 -11.59 21.23 26.48
C ASP A 172 -11.24 20.48 27.78
N ASN A 173 -12.01 19.44 28.12
CA ASN A 173 -11.78 18.59 29.30
C ASN A 173 -10.59 17.63 29.17
N ASP A 174 -10.12 17.38 27.94
CA ASP A 174 -8.98 16.52 27.65
C ASP A 174 -7.66 17.29 27.59
N ILE A 175 -7.73 18.63 27.46
CA ILE A 175 -6.56 19.50 27.45
C ILE A 175 -6.02 19.66 28.87
N ILE A 176 -4.79 19.18 29.09
CA ILE A 176 -4.13 19.21 30.40
C ILE A 176 -3.21 20.40 30.58
N ALA A 177 -2.80 21.05 29.49
CA ALA A 177 -2.08 22.32 29.52
C ALA A 177 -2.12 23.03 28.18
N LYS A 178 -1.74 24.31 28.20
CA LYS A 178 -1.42 25.10 27.00
C LYS A 178 0.02 25.59 27.14
N LEU A 179 0.90 25.17 26.24
CA LEU A 179 2.32 25.54 26.27
C LEU A 179 2.61 26.61 25.22
N PRO A 180 3.40 27.64 25.53
CA PRO A 180 3.70 28.68 24.55
C PRO A 180 4.49 28.12 23.36
N SER A 181 4.29 28.71 22.18
CA SER A 181 5.14 28.47 21.02
C SER A 181 6.61 28.77 21.36
N GLY A 182 7.52 27.90 20.91
CA GLY A 182 8.93 27.90 21.27
C GLY A 182 9.30 27.02 22.48
N THR A 183 8.33 26.37 23.14
CA THR A 183 8.63 25.49 24.28
C THR A 183 9.46 24.28 23.85
N PRO A 184 10.65 24.04 24.44
CA PRO A 184 11.42 22.84 24.18
C PRO A 184 10.73 21.58 24.69
N VAL A 185 10.76 20.52 23.89
CA VAL A 185 10.14 19.25 24.23
C VAL A 185 11.00 18.05 23.83
N PHE A 186 10.85 16.97 24.60
CA PHE A 186 11.26 15.63 24.20
C PHE A 186 10.14 14.96 23.42
N VAL A 187 10.43 14.45 22.22
CA VAL A 187 9.50 13.60 21.48
C VAL A 187 9.64 12.17 21.99
N ILE A 188 8.58 11.63 22.60
CA ILE A 188 8.57 10.27 23.15
C ILE A 188 8.11 9.29 22.09
N GLU A 189 6.99 9.61 21.45
CA GLU A 189 6.29 8.70 20.54
C GLU A 189 5.66 9.51 19.41
N ARG A 190 5.61 8.93 18.22
CA ARG A 190 4.87 9.47 17.08
C ARG A 190 3.89 8.42 16.59
N HIS A 191 2.65 8.84 16.40
CA HIS A 191 1.58 8.02 15.89
C HIS A 191 1.04 8.64 14.61
N GLU A 192 0.88 7.81 13.59
CA GLU A 192 0.36 8.21 12.28
C GLU A 192 -0.92 7.45 12.00
N THR A 193 -1.99 8.17 11.74
CA THR A 193 -3.27 7.61 11.36
C THR A 193 -3.65 8.15 9.99
N THR A 194 -3.96 7.25 9.08
CA THR A 194 -4.57 7.65 7.81
C THR A 194 -6.00 8.10 8.04
N ILE A 195 -6.34 9.30 7.57
CA ILE A 195 -7.72 9.81 7.60
C ILE A 195 -8.33 9.94 6.19
N ALA A 196 -7.50 10.01 5.15
CA ALA A 196 -7.93 9.98 3.75
C ALA A 196 -6.81 9.44 2.84
N PRO A 197 -7.07 9.15 1.55
CA PRO A 197 -6.07 8.60 0.63
C PRO A 197 -4.79 9.44 0.49
N ALA A 198 -4.91 10.76 0.64
CA ALA A 198 -3.80 11.71 0.56
C ALA A 198 -3.50 12.41 1.91
N MET A 199 -4.11 11.98 3.02
CA MET A 199 -4.01 12.67 4.32
C MET A 199 -3.63 11.75 5.47
N LEU A 200 -2.54 12.13 6.15
CA LEU A 200 -2.07 11.55 7.41
C LEU A 200 -2.36 12.52 8.56
N LEU A 201 -3.03 12.02 9.59
CA LEU A 201 -3.08 12.65 10.89
C LEU A 201 -1.87 12.19 11.71
N ILE A 202 -1.00 13.12 12.05
CA ILE A 202 0.16 12.84 12.89
C ILE A 202 -0.11 13.36 14.30
N ARG A 203 0.14 12.51 15.30
CA ARG A 203 0.07 12.82 16.72
C ARG A 203 1.42 12.52 17.34
N VAL A 204 1.90 13.41 18.19
CA VAL A 204 3.21 13.27 18.83
C VAL A 204 3.01 13.37 20.33
N ARG A 205 3.52 12.36 21.06
CA ARG A 205 3.59 12.41 22.51
C ARG A 205 4.87 13.14 22.88
N VAL A 206 4.71 14.24 23.60
CA VAL A 206 5.80 15.13 23.98
C VAL A 206 5.90 15.23 25.50
N ARG A 207 7.11 15.48 25.99
CA ARG A 207 7.37 15.88 27.37
C ARG A 207 8.08 17.22 27.41
N ASP A 208 7.53 18.18 28.14
CA ASP A 208 8.19 19.46 28.42
C ASP A 208 9.51 19.22 29.16
N GLU A 209 10.60 19.77 28.64
CA GLU A 209 11.94 19.63 29.24
C GLU A 209 12.04 20.29 30.63
N LYS A 210 11.19 21.28 30.93
CA LYS A 210 11.25 22.05 32.18
C LYS A 210 10.30 21.51 33.24
N LYS A 211 9.03 21.28 32.88
CA LYS A 211 7.98 20.93 33.85
C LYS A 211 7.70 19.43 33.93
N ASN A 212 8.37 18.60 33.13
CA ASN A 212 8.08 17.17 32.98
C ASN A 212 6.61 16.85 32.66
N LEU A 213 5.85 17.83 32.15
CA LEU A 213 4.49 17.64 31.69
C LEU A 213 4.53 16.80 30.43
N GLU A 214 3.70 15.77 30.36
CA GLU A 214 3.63 14.86 29.23
C GLU A 214 2.22 14.79 28.65
N GLY A 215 2.10 14.82 27.32
CA GLY A 215 0.83 14.67 26.63
C GLY A 215 0.98 14.66 25.11
N TRP A 216 -0.14 14.74 24.42
CA TRP A 216 -0.22 14.63 22.96
C TRP A 216 -0.42 15.98 22.31
N VAL A 217 0.26 16.18 21.18
CA VAL A 217 0.15 17.34 20.29
C VAL A 217 -0.07 16.91 18.84
N PHE A 218 -0.50 17.83 17.99
CA PHE A 218 -0.49 17.61 16.55
C PHE A 218 0.96 17.55 16.05
N GLY A 219 1.25 16.68 15.08
CA GLY A 219 2.61 16.54 14.56
C GLY A 219 3.14 17.79 13.87
N GLU A 220 2.25 18.60 13.28
CA GLU A 220 2.58 19.89 12.66
C GLU A 220 3.05 20.94 13.68
N ASP A 221 2.68 20.79 14.96
CA ASP A 221 3.10 21.68 16.04
C ASP A 221 4.48 21.34 16.58
N VAL A 222 5.15 20.28 16.09
CA VAL A 222 6.47 19.84 16.58
C VAL A 222 7.51 20.02 15.49
N VAL A 223 8.51 20.87 15.76
CA VAL A 223 9.59 21.15 14.79
C VAL A 223 10.97 20.87 15.39
N PRO A 224 11.96 20.47 14.58
CA PRO A 224 13.34 20.38 15.03
C PRO A 224 13.84 21.75 15.52
N LYS A 225 14.52 21.76 16.67
CA LYS A 225 15.27 22.89 17.18
C LYS A 225 16.41 23.14 16.19
N LYS A 226 16.36 24.25 15.45
CA LYS A 226 17.48 24.64 14.59
C LYS A 226 18.74 24.76 15.46
N VAL A 227 19.74 23.94 15.18
CA VAL A 227 21.07 24.11 15.74
C VAL A 227 21.74 25.17 14.87
N THR A 228 21.70 26.43 15.31
CA THR A 228 22.61 27.45 14.77
C THR A 228 24.01 26.98 15.12
N LYS A 229 24.79 26.59 14.10
CA LYS A 229 26.24 26.42 14.23
C LYS A 229 26.91 27.79 14.21
#